data_AF-A0A0S8HJ00-F1
#
_entry.id   AF-A0A0S8HJ00-F1
#
_cell.length_a   1.000
_cell.length_b   1.000
_cell.length_c   1.000
_cell.angle_alpha   90.00
_cell.angle_beta   90.00
_cell.angle_gamma   90.00
#
_symmetry.space_group_name_H-M   'P 1'
#
loop_
_entity.id
_entity.type
_entity.pdbx_description
1 polymer ?
#
loop_
_entity_poly.entity_id
_entity_poly.type
_entity_poly.pdbx_seq_one_letter_code
_entity_poly.pdbx_strand_id
1 'polypeptide(L)'
;FEAIPGQGIRAQIDGEPILLGNLRLMEDKGVALNGLRGEMERLASEGKTPMVVARNHSAAGIVAVADTLKPHSREAVEALQRMGLEVIMITGDNERTGKAVAGQMGIERVLAEVLPWEKSRQVKNLQEEGKIVAMVGESPLEPGPTWPWNHPTSP
;
A
#
# COMPACT_ATOMS: atom_id res chain seq x y z
N PHE A 1 -5.75 1.47 22.86
CA PHE A 1 -6.17 1.88 21.50
C PHE A 1 -6.75 0.66 20.79
N GLU A 2 -7.48 0.87 19.70
CA GLU A 2 -8.10 -0.15 18.86
C GLU A 2 -7.60 0.04 17.43
N ALA A 3 -7.07 -1.01 16.82
CA ALA A 3 -6.70 -1.00 15.41
C ALA A 3 -7.93 -1.28 14.54
N ILE A 4 -8.10 -0.50 13.47
CA ILE A 4 -9.15 -0.68 12.46
C ILE A 4 -8.42 -1.07 11.17
N PRO A 5 -8.32 -2.37 10.85
CA PRO A 5 -7.47 -2.86 9.77
C PRO A 5 -7.78 -2.20 8.43
N GLY A 6 -6.73 -1.77 7.73
CA GLY A 6 -6.84 -1.07 6.44
C GLY A 6 -7.37 0.36 6.51
N GLN A 7 -7.64 0.89 7.72
CA GLN A 7 -8.23 2.22 7.90
C GLN A 7 -7.42 3.11 8.84
N GLY A 8 -6.99 2.59 9.98
CA GLY A 8 -6.23 3.36 10.98
C GLY A 8 -6.43 2.84 12.39
N ILE A 9 -6.47 3.74 13.36
CA ILE A 9 -6.67 3.44 14.77
C ILE A 9 -7.68 4.38 15.41
N ARG A 10 -8.34 3.87 16.46
CA ARG A 10 -9.11 4.64 17.42
C ARG A 10 -8.42 4.59 18.78
N ALA A 11 -8.28 5.73 19.43
CA ALA A 11 -7.73 5.82 20.77
C ALA A 11 -8.60 6.71 21.66
N GLN A 12 -8.24 6.79 22.94
CA GLN A 12 -8.77 7.79 23.85
C GLN A 12 -7.59 8.53 24.47
N ILE A 13 -7.69 9.85 24.54
CA ILE A 13 -6.74 10.73 25.25
C ILE A 13 -7.58 11.56 26.21
N ASP A 14 -7.26 11.51 27.50
CA ASP A 14 -8.01 12.20 28.56
C ASP A 14 -9.52 11.89 28.56
N GLY A 15 -9.89 10.66 28.18
CA GLY A 15 -11.29 10.21 28.07
C GLY A 15 -11.99 10.60 26.78
N GLU A 16 -11.36 11.36 25.89
CA GLU A 16 -11.95 11.78 24.62
C GLU A 16 -11.52 10.87 23.45
N PRO A 17 -12.45 10.48 22.57
CA PRO A 17 -12.14 9.63 21.43
C PRO A 17 -11.33 10.39 20.37
N ILE A 18 -10.19 9.82 20.00
CA ILE A 18 -9.31 10.31 18.93
C ILE A 18 -9.27 9.26 17.82
N LEU A 19 -9.34 9.72 16.58
CA LEU A 19 -9.14 8.90 15.39
C LEU A 19 -7.85 9.33 14.70
N LEU A 20 -7.09 8.35 14.23
CA LEU A 20 -5.96 8.55 13.32
C LEU A 20 -6.10 7.54 12.19
N GLY A 21 -6.26 7.99 10.95
CA GLY A 21 -6.39 7.06 9.83
C GLY A 21 -6.61 7.72 8.49
N ASN A 22 -6.86 6.89 7.48
CA ASN A 22 -7.09 7.32 6.12
C ASN A 22 -8.47 7.98 5.93
N LEU A 23 -8.72 8.44 4.71
CA LEU A 23 -9.97 9.09 4.33
C LEU A 23 -11.20 8.21 4.60
N ARG A 24 -11.11 6.90 4.33
CA ARG A 24 -12.20 5.95 4.55
C ARG A 24 -12.63 5.90 6.01
N LEU A 25 -11.67 5.89 6.95
CA LEU A 25 -11.99 5.95 8.38
C LEU A 25 -12.78 7.23 8.73
N MET A 26 -12.36 8.36 8.16
CA MET A 26 -12.99 9.65 8.43
C MET A 26 -14.42 9.68 7.91
N GLU A 27 -14.66 9.16 6.71
CA GLU A 27 -15.99 9.05 6.11
C GLU A 27 -16.89 8.08 6.91
N ASP A 28 -16.38 6.88 7.25
CA ASP A 28 -17.10 5.86 8.03
C ASP A 28 -17.49 6.35 9.44
N LYS A 29 -16.74 7.31 10.01
CA LYS A 29 -17.01 7.90 11.33
C LYS A 29 -17.67 9.28 11.29
N GLY A 30 -18.03 9.75 10.09
CA GLY A 30 -18.68 11.04 9.90
C GLY A 30 -17.83 12.22 10.37
N VAL A 31 -16.51 12.17 10.18
CA VAL A 31 -15.59 13.24 10.53
C VAL A 31 -15.59 14.31 9.44
N ALA A 32 -15.81 15.57 9.82
CA ALA A 32 -15.65 16.71 8.94
C ALA A 32 -14.16 16.97 8.67
N LEU A 33 -13.75 16.94 7.40
CA LEU A 33 -12.34 17.15 7.00
C LEU A 33 -11.89 18.61 7.02
N ASN A 34 -12.78 19.58 7.23
CA ASN A 34 -12.43 21.00 7.35
C ASN A 34 -11.54 21.55 6.21
N GLY A 35 -11.79 21.12 4.96
CA GLY A 35 -11.01 21.55 3.79
C GLY A 35 -9.68 20.79 3.58
N LEU A 36 -9.31 19.86 4.45
CA LEU A 36 -8.04 19.12 4.36
C LEU A 36 -7.96 18.13 3.19
N ARG A 37 -9.08 17.82 2.51
CA ARG A 37 -9.14 16.85 1.42
C ARG A 37 -8.14 17.14 0.31
N GLY A 38 -8.05 18.40 -0.14
CA GLY A 38 -7.12 18.78 -1.21
C GLY A 38 -5.64 18.59 -0.82
N GLU A 39 -5.30 18.84 0.44
CA GLU A 39 -3.94 18.65 0.94
C GLU A 39 -3.58 17.17 1.09
N MET A 40 -4.51 16.34 1.57
CA MET A 40 -4.33 14.89 1.57
C MET A 40 -4.06 14.36 0.16
N GLU A 41 -4.85 14.82 -0.79
CA GLU A 41 -4.73 14.46 -2.20
C GLU A 41 -3.39 14.88 -2.81
N ARG A 42 -2.90 16.08 -2.48
CA ARG A 42 -1.57 16.57 -2.89
C ARG A 42 -0.45 15.70 -2.31
N LEU A 43 -0.49 15.43 -1.00
CA LEU A 43 0.50 14.60 -0.32
C LEU A 43 0.54 13.17 -0.89
N ALA A 44 -0.62 12.59 -1.18
CA ALA A 44 -0.71 11.28 -1.83
C ALA A 44 -0.11 11.28 -3.24
N SER A 45 -0.34 12.33 -4.04
CA SER A 45 0.29 12.48 -5.36
C SER A 45 1.83 12.60 -5.29
N GLU A 46 2.38 12.99 -4.14
CA GLU A 46 3.82 13.04 -3.89
C GLU A 46 4.40 11.69 -3.41
N GLY A 47 3.59 10.63 -3.38
CA GLY A 47 4.00 9.32 -2.89
C GLY A 47 4.06 9.22 -1.36
N LYS A 48 3.34 10.10 -0.65
CA LYS A 48 3.21 10.05 0.81
C LYS A 48 1.89 9.37 1.18
N THR A 49 1.81 8.79 2.37
CA THR A 49 0.59 8.21 2.94
C THR A 49 0.00 9.19 3.94
N PRO A 50 -1.02 9.99 3.56
CA PRO A 50 -1.66 10.94 4.46
C PRO A 50 -2.66 10.25 5.38
N MET A 51 -2.56 10.56 6.68
CA MET A 51 -3.50 10.15 7.71
C MET A 51 -4.06 11.39 8.40
N VAL A 52 -5.36 11.41 8.68
CA VAL A 52 -6.04 12.49 9.38
C VAL A 52 -6.08 12.16 10.86
N VAL A 53 -5.71 13.14 11.69
CA VAL A 53 -6.01 13.14 13.13
C VAL A 53 -7.33 13.85 13.33
N ALA A 54 -8.27 13.22 14.04
CA ALA A 54 -9.58 13.79 14.30
C ALA A 54 -10.00 13.64 15.77
N ARG A 55 -10.72 14.65 16.25
CA ARG A 55 -11.31 14.74 17.60
C ARG A 55 -12.69 15.36 17.48
N ASN A 56 -13.66 14.87 18.25
CA ASN A 56 -15.03 15.41 18.28
C ASN A 56 -15.68 15.55 16.88
N HIS A 57 -15.57 14.50 16.04
CA HIS A 57 -16.07 14.47 14.66
C HIS A 57 -15.49 15.55 13.73
N SER A 58 -14.33 16.11 14.07
CA SER A 58 -13.69 17.16 13.29
C SER A 58 -12.19 16.86 13.10
N ALA A 59 -11.70 17.05 11.88
CA ALA A 59 -10.29 16.86 11.57
C ALA A 59 -9.45 17.99 12.18
N ALA A 60 -8.42 17.60 12.92
CA ALA A 60 -7.46 18.49 13.57
C ALA A 60 -6.20 18.74 12.72
N GLY A 61 -5.86 17.80 11.82
CA GLY A 61 -4.70 17.94 10.94
C GLY A 61 -4.36 16.66 10.18
N ILE A 62 -3.29 16.72 9.39
CA ILE A 62 -2.76 15.60 8.59
C ILE A 62 -1.36 15.24 9.11
N VAL A 63 -1.11 13.93 9.26
CA VAL A 63 0.21 13.34 9.39
C VAL A 63 0.50 12.57 8.11
N ALA A 64 1.59 12.87 7.42
CA ALA A 64 1.99 12.15 6.21
C ALA A 64 3.31 11.43 6.42
N VAL A 65 3.32 10.14 6.09
CA VAL A 65 4.51 9.29 6.13
C VAL A 65 4.98 9.01 4.71
N ALA A 66 6.27 8.92 4.48
CA ALA A 66 6.83 8.58 3.17
C ALA A 66 7.88 7.49 3.35
N ASP A 67 7.72 6.39 2.63
CA ASP A 67 8.79 5.40 2.53
C ASP A 67 9.82 5.91 1.53
N THR A 68 11.08 5.94 1.98
CA THR A 68 12.18 6.29 1.08
C THR A 68 12.49 5.08 0.20
N LEU A 69 12.43 5.27 -1.12
CA LEU A 69 12.87 4.23 -2.06
C LEU A 69 14.30 3.82 -1.75
N LYS A 70 14.56 2.52 -1.74
CA LYS A 70 15.92 2.00 -1.51
C LYS A 70 16.82 2.48 -2.66
N PRO A 71 18.11 2.77 -2.38
CA PRO A 71 19.09 2.97 -3.44
C PRO A 71 19.01 1.79 -4.43
N HIS A 72 19.06 2.08 -5.73
CA HIS A 72 18.97 1.09 -6.82
C HIS A 72 17.61 0.44 -7.09
N SER A 73 16.53 0.79 -6.37
CA SER A 73 15.20 0.20 -6.64
C SER A 73 14.74 0.40 -8.09
N ARG A 74 14.93 1.61 -8.64
CA ARG A 74 14.62 1.90 -10.05
C ARG A 74 15.47 1.06 -11.02
N GLU A 75 16.76 0.99 -10.79
CA GLU A 75 17.70 0.25 -11.65
C GLU A 75 17.37 -1.26 -11.68
N ALA A 76 16.97 -1.82 -10.53
CA ALA A 76 16.53 -3.20 -10.43
C ALA A 76 15.25 -3.46 -11.23
N VAL A 77 14.25 -2.57 -11.12
CA VAL A 77 13.00 -2.66 -11.91
C VAL A 77 13.30 -2.60 -13.40
N GLU A 78 14.13 -1.64 -13.83
CA GLU A 78 14.51 -1.50 -15.23
C GLU A 78 15.28 -2.71 -15.76
N ALA A 79 16.14 -3.32 -14.95
CA ALA A 79 16.86 -4.53 -15.34
C ALA A 79 15.90 -5.71 -15.57
N LEU A 80 14.93 -5.90 -14.67
CA LEU A 80 13.89 -6.94 -14.82
C LEU A 80 13.04 -6.69 -16.08
N GLN A 81 12.61 -5.44 -16.31
CA GLN A 81 11.87 -5.07 -17.52
C GLN A 81 12.67 -5.31 -18.80
N ARG A 82 13.98 -5.01 -18.80
CA ARG A 82 14.89 -5.32 -19.93
C ARG A 82 15.04 -6.81 -20.21
N MET A 83 14.80 -7.67 -19.23
CA MET A 83 14.74 -9.13 -19.41
C MET A 83 13.39 -9.61 -19.95
N GLY A 84 12.43 -8.70 -20.21
CA GLY A 84 11.09 -9.02 -20.67
C GLY A 84 10.13 -9.42 -19.53
N LEU A 85 10.47 -9.13 -18.27
CA LEU A 85 9.62 -9.43 -17.12
C LEU A 85 8.67 -8.26 -16.85
N GLU A 86 7.40 -8.57 -16.61
CA GLU A 86 6.45 -7.60 -16.08
C GLU A 86 6.70 -7.42 -14.58
N VAL A 87 6.87 -6.17 -14.15
CA VAL A 87 6.98 -5.82 -12.73
C VAL A 87 5.66 -5.20 -12.28
N ILE A 88 5.08 -5.76 -11.22
CA ILE A 88 3.80 -5.32 -10.64
C ILE A 88 4.06 -4.93 -9.18
N MET A 89 3.60 -3.74 -8.77
CA MET A 89 3.64 -3.32 -7.37
C MET A 89 2.38 -3.78 -6.64
N ILE A 90 2.54 -4.34 -5.44
CA ILE A 90 1.43 -4.60 -4.51
C ILE A 90 1.66 -3.75 -3.25
N THR A 91 0.72 -2.88 -2.91
CA THR A 91 0.79 -2.01 -1.73
C THR A 91 -0.53 -1.97 -0.96
N GLY A 92 -0.44 -1.71 0.35
CA GLY A 92 -1.60 -1.40 1.20
C GLY A 92 -2.00 0.07 1.17
N ASP A 93 -1.18 0.94 0.56
CA ASP A 93 -1.52 2.35 0.38
C ASP A 93 -2.70 2.54 -0.58
N ASN A 94 -3.31 3.72 -0.53
CA ASN A 94 -4.32 4.10 -1.50
C ASN A 94 -3.75 4.15 -2.92
N GLU A 95 -4.64 4.09 -3.92
CA GLU A 95 -4.27 4.05 -5.32
C GLU A 95 -3.37 5.20 -5.77
N ARG A 96 -3.62 6.42 -5.27
CA ARG A 96 -2.86 7.61 -5.65
C ARG A 96 -1.42 7.56 -5.14
N THR A 97 -1.24 7.21 -3.87
CA THR A 97 0.08 7.01 -3.26
C THR A 97 0.83 5.88 -3.96
N GLY A 98 0.18 4.71 -4.15
CA GLY A 98 0.78 3.57 -4.83
C GLY A 98 1.24 3.89 -6.25
N LYS A 99 0.40 4.59 -7.04
CA LYS A 99 0.76 5.05 -8.39
C LYS A 99 1.92 6.05 -8.39
N ALA A 100 1.94 6.98 -7.45
CA ALA A 100 3.04 7.95 -7.34
C ALA A 100 4.37 7.25 -7.05
N VAL A 101 4.40 6.31 -6.11
CA VAL A 101 5.61 5.53 -5.77
C VAL A 101 6.02 4.60 -6.91
N ALA A 102 5.07 3.92 -7.55
CA ALA A 102 5.32 3.07 -8.72
C ALA A 102 5.90 3.87 -9.92
N GLY A 103 5.36 5.06 -10.18
CA GLY A 103 5.85 5.96 -11.23
C GLY A 103 7.29 6.40 -11.01
N GLN A 104 7.70 6.58 -9.74
CA GLN A 104 9.10 6.85 -9.39
C GLN A 104 10.06 5.67 -9.67
N MET A 105 9.55 4.50 -10.03
CA MET A 105 10.35 3.32 -10.43
C MET A 105 10.05 2.85 -11.85
N GLY A 106 9.13 3.48 -12.58
CA GLY A 106 8.72 3.03 -13.92
C GLY A 106 7.84 1.77 -13.91
N ILE A 107 7.12 1.51 -12.82
CA ILE A 107 6.17 0.39 -12.71
C ILE A 107 4.79 0.85 -13.19
N GLU A 108 4.23 0.17 -14.19
CA GLU A 108 2.95 0.54 -14.79
C GLU A 108 1.75 -0.03 -14.03
N ARG A 109 1.83 -1.28 -13.58
CA ARG A 109 0.72 -1.99 -12.92
C ARG A 109 0.89 -1.95 -11.41
N VAL A 110 -0.12 -1.42 -10.72
CA VAL A 110 -0.18 -1.32 -9.26
C VAL A 110 -1.48 -1.95 -8.75
N LEU A 111 -1.35 -2.85 -7.78
CA LEU A 111 -2.45 -3.37 -6.97
C LEU A 111 -2.39 -2.66 -5.61
N ALA A 112 -3.23 -1.65 -5.43
CA ALA A 112 -3.29 -0.80 -4.25
C ALA A 112 -4.39 -1.25 -3.26
N GLU A 113 -4.38 -0.70 -2.06
CA GLU A 113 -5.32 -0.98 -0.97
C GLU A 113 -5.41 -2.48 -0.59
N VAL A 114 -4.32 -3.23 -0.84
CA VAL A 114 -4.26 -4.66 -0.58
C VAL A 114 -3.92 -4.89 0.88
N LEU A 115 -4.85 -5.52 1.61
CA LEU A 115 -4.63 -5.85 3.01
C LEU A 115 -3.56 -6.95 3.14
N PRO A 116 -2.84 -7.03 4.29
CA PRO A 116 -1.75 -7.99 4.46
C PRO A 116 -2.12 -9.44 4.11
N TRP A 117 -3.30 -9.91 4.53
CA TRP A 117 -3.79 -11.27 4.26
C TRP A 117 -4.31 -11.49 2.84
N GLU A 118 -4.48 -10.43 2.04
CA GLU A 118 -4.97 -10.51 0.66
C GLU A 118 -3.85 -10.66 -0.36
N LYS A 119 -2.59 -10.43 0.03
CA LYS A 119 -1.44 -10.50 -0.88
C LYS A 119 -1.31 -11.85 -1.58
N SER A 120 -1.52 -12.95 -0.86
CA SER A 120 -1.50 -14.31 -1.42
C SER A 120 -2.60 -14.53 -2.47
N ARG A 121 -3.78 -13.96 -2.23
CA ARG A 121 -4.90 -13.97 -3.19
C ARG A 121 -4.54 -13.20 -4.45
N GLN A 122 -3.90 -12.03 -4.33
CA GLN A 122 -3.48 -11.26 -5.51
C GLN A 122 -2.45 -12.02 -6.35
N VAL A 123 -1.50 -12.71 -5.70
CA VAL A 123 -0.55 -13.58 -6.41
C VAL A 123 -1.28 -14.70 -7.15
N LYS A 124 -2.28 -15.34 -6.51
CA LYS A 124 -3.08 -16.38 -7.15
C LYS A 124 -3.86 -15.84 -8.36
N ASN A 125 -4.48 -14.67 -8.25
CA ASN A 125 -5.18 -14.05 -9.37
C ASN A 125 -4.24 -13.80 -10.57
N LEU A 126 -3.01 -13.34 -10.32
CA LEU A 126 -1.99 -13.15 -11.36
C LEU A 126 -1.56 -14.48 -12.00
N GLN A 127 -1.49 -15.57 -11.22
CA GLN A 127 -1.22 -16.90 -11.75
C GLN A 127 -2.39 -17.44 -12.58
N GLU A 128 -3.63 -17.14 -12.20
CA GLU A 128 -4.85 -17.47 -12.96
C GLU A 128 -4.92 -16.70 -14.30
N GLU A 129 -4.23 -15.55 -14.42
CA GLU A 129 -3.97 -14.87 -15.70
C GLU A 129 -2.94 -15.61 -16.59
N GLY A 130 -2.41 -16.76 -16.15
CA GLY A 130 -1.43 -17.57 -16.88
C GLY A 130 0.03 -17.15 -16.65
N LYS A 131 0.30 -16.28 -15.66
CA LYS A 131 1.66 -15.80 -15.36
C LYS A 131 2.39 -16.74 -14.41
N ILE A 132 3.71 -16.86 -14.58
CA ILE A 132 4.61 -17.39 -13.55
C ILE A 132 5.03 -16.22 -12.67
N VAL A 133 4.66 -16.23 -11.39
CA VAL A 133 4.75 -15.07 -10.50
C VAL A 133 5.78 -15.27 -9.40
N ALA A 134 6.87 -14.51 -9.41
CA ALA A 134 7.76 -14.38 -8.25
C ALA A 134 7.35 -13.14 -7.42
N MET A 135 7.33 -13.26 -6.09
CA MET A 135 7.01 -12.15 -5.17
C MET A 135 8.20 -11.84 -4.26
N VAL A 136 8.49 -10.55 -4.07
CA VAL A 136 9.53 -10.05 -3.16
C VAL A 136 8.89 -9.01 -2.23
N GLY A 137 9.15 -9.11 -0.92
CA GLY A 137 8.62 -8.17 0.08
C GLY A 137 9.09 -8.49 1.50
N GLU A 138 8.94 -7.53 2.41
CA GLU A 138 9.43 -7.65 3.80
C GLU A 138 8.48 -8.45 4.71
N SER A 139 7.18 -8.48 4.40
CA SER A 139 6.22 -9.30 5.13
C SER A 139 6.12 -10.69 4.49
N PRO A 140 6.22 -11.78 5.28
CA PRO A 140 6.02 -13.12 4.74
C PRO A 140 4.62 -13.25 4.16
N LEU A 141 4.50 -13.96 3.04
CA LEU A 141 3.22 -14.55 2.66
C LEU A 141 2.84 -15.53 3.77
N GLU A 142 1.59 -15.48 4.22
CA GLU A 142 0.98 -16.65 4.89
C GLU A 142 1.26 -17.88 4.00
N PRO A 143 1.73 -19.01 4.54
CA PRO A 143 2.19 -20.12 3.73
C PRO A 143 1.05 -20.66 2.86
N GLY A 144 1.08 -20.28 1.59
CA GLY A 144 0.37 -20.94 0.49
C GLY A 144 1.19 -22.12 -0.05
N PRO A 145 0.64 -22.93 -0.98
CA PRO A 145 1.30 -24.12 -1.47
C PRO A 145 2.70 -23.76 -1.99
N THR A 146 3.69 -24.44 -1.43
CA THR A 146 5.13 -24.23 -1.62
C THR A 146 5.50 -24.05 -3.08
N TRP A 147 6.29 -23.01 -3.37
CA TRP A 147 6.92 -22.79 -4.67
C TRP A 147 7.80 -23.98 -5.04
N PRO A 148 7.53 -24.72 -6.12
CA PRO A 148 8.47 -25.71 -6.60
C PRO A 148 9.54 -24.96 -7.41
N TRP A 149 10.73 -24.82 -6.83
CA TRP A 149 11.92 -24.62 -7.64
C TRP A 149 12.17 -25.92 -8.43
N ASN A 150 11.52 -26.06 -9.59
CA ASN A 150 11.96 -27.03 -10.58
C ASN A 150 13.22 -26.45 -11.22
N HIS A 151 14.38 -26.86 -10.73
CA HIS A 151 15.60 -26.78 -11.52
C HIS A 151 15.37 -27.60 -12.80
N PRO A 152 15.50 -27.02 -14.01
CA PRO A 152 15.72 -27.85 -15.17
C PRO A 152 17.08 -28.52 -14.97
N THR A 153 17.08 -29.82 -14.66
CA THR A 153 18.25 -30.64 -14.97
C THR A 153 18.37 -30.63 -16.49
N SER A 154 19.26 -29.79 -17.00
CA SER A 154 19.69 -29.89 -18.40
C SER A 154 20.27 -31.28 -18.66
N PRO A 155 20.10 -31.81 -19.89
CA PRO A 155 20.43 -33.19 -20.26
C PRO A 155 21.92 -33.52 -20.16
#